data_AF-A0A7X0DNJ8-F1
#
_entry.id   AF-A0A7X0DNJ8-F1
#
_cell.length_a   1.000
_cell.length_b   1.000
_cell.length_c   1.000
_cell.angle_alpha   90.00
_cell.angle_beta   90.00
_cell.angle_gamma   90.00
#
_symmetry.space_group_name_H-M   'P 1'
#
loop_
_entity.id
_entity.type
_entity.pdbx_description
1 polymer ?
#
loop_
_entity_poly.entity_id
_entity_poly.type
_entity_poly.pdbx_seq_one_letter_code
_entity_poly.pdbx_strand_id
1 'polypeptide(L)'
;MTEALSPGLMAFAVGMQDRPVVPDGWDMVLNLSQPAVRSLVWRNWDGAMGAGDRDRPLLWVAPGEVEGQHDIVVVRSALPRPAVRLNPENHAVDLHFGIDTGTLRVGKVSAALLRGMPDRRALVDHDAVAWAAPVAITPQDPLQLTGSLPVTAGLVTGAGPDSGAGGRGFSIGLALTDPPFVLSGMQNGLLSDALNQPLQGWVAAQHLSGQIGMIALPDGRGPTVLTPTTVSARVATASDGQPVLQILTGASFGAAVPAMGAPAPSPDAHDFSLMVSSKATMAMIASGYNLGRGVVKLVSVPPEDGQPHWFAQVHQPMVFEGRFGNQNGEIYLTDRASFTMGFGGSTDTGLTLFTRTDPASTVRLELDLAAQYPVAISGIGEGQVVGLRDGSQSVTGDGFYEAIVKPQLEAFLYGDIRTDMAQVRMTALSDLVLKDLTLSGHGLLFETAALPAELLVTGRLIPTA
;
A
#
# COMPACT_ATOMS: atom_id res chain seq x y z
N MET A 1 -5.23 22.61 -12.08
CA MET A 1 -4.58 23.17 -10.88
C MET A 1 -3.72 22.07 -10.29
N THR A 2 -2.40 22.27 -10.25
CA THR A 2 -1.50 21.46 -9.42
C THR A 2 -1.67 22.02 -8.02
N GLU A 3 -2.28 21.27 -7.11
CA GLU A 3 -2.24 21.66 -5.71
C GLU A 3 -0.78 21.59 -5.27
N ALA A 4 -0.26 22.71 -4.77
CA ALA A 4 1.08 22.72 -4.20
C ALA A 4 1.11 21.72 -3.05
N LEU A 5 2.15 20.89 -2.99
CA LEU A 5 2.34 19.94 -1.89
C LEU A 5 2.32 20.71 -0.57
N SER A 6 1.69 20.13 0.45
CA SER A 6 1.79 20.69 1.79
C SER A 6 3.27 20.75 2.22
N PRO A 7 3.68 21.66 3.12
CA PRO A 7 5.08 21.77 3.54
C PRO A 7 5.68 20.45 4.06
N GLY A 8 4.87 19.65 4.79
CA GLY A 8 5.30 18.33 5.28
C GLY A 8 5.50 17.32 4.14
N LEU A 9 4.57 17.29 3.18
CA LEU A 9 4.67 16.41 2.00
C LEU A 9 5.83 16.81 1.08
N MET A 10 6.14 18.10 0.99
CA MET A 10 7.30 18.60 0.25
C MET A 10 8.61 18.15 0.89
N ALA A 11 8.74 18.30 2.23
CA ALA A 11 9.92 17.82 2.95
C ALA A 11 10.13 16.31 2.80
N PHE A 12 9.04 15.54 2.81
CA PHE A 12 9.05 14.10 2.53
C PHE A 12 9.55 13.81 1.10
N ALA A 13 9.00 14.51 0.11
CA ALA A 13 9.39 14.34 -1.29
C ALA A 13 10.88 14.66 -1.52
N VAL A 14 11.42 15.69 -0.85
CA VAL A 14 12.87 15.99 -0.87
C VAL A 14 13.69 14.83 -0.33
N GLY A 15 13.28 14.23 0.80
CA GLY A 15 13.95 13.05 1.34
C GLY A 15 13.93 11.82 0.40
N MET A 16 12.88 11.70 -0.44
CA MET A 16 12.79 10.64 -1.45
C MET A 16 13.70 10.88 -2.66
N GLN A 17 14.04 12.12 -2.96
CA GLN A 17 14.91 12.45 -4.09
C GLN A 17 16.35 11.94 -3.84
N ASP A 18 16.81 12.00 -2.59
CA ASP A 18 18.19 11.64 -2.23
C ASP A 18 18.44 10.12 -2.14
N ARG A 19 17.40 9.32 -1.86
CA ARG A 19 17.54 7.87 -1.65
C ARG A 19 16.24 7.12 -1.97
N PRO A 20 16.32 5.88 -2.47
CA PRO A 20 15.15 5.01 -2.61
C PRO A 20 14.42 4.83 -1.27
N VAL A 21 13.10 4.92 -1.28
CA VAL A 21 12.24 4.72 -0.11
C VAL A 21 11.42 3.44 -0.21
N VAL A 22 11.18 2.94 -1.43
CA VAL A 22 10.68 1.59 -1.65
C VAL A 22 11.82 0.60 -1.37
N PRO A 23 11.65 -0.37 -0.44
CA PRO A 23 12.71 -1.31 -0.10
C PRO A 23 13.13 -2.16 -1.30
N ASP A 24 14.42 -2.48 -1.37
CA ASP A 24 15.01 -3.23 -2.49
C ASP A 24 14.26 -4.54 -2.77
N GLY A 25 14.00 -4.78 -4.06
CA GLY A 25 13.29 -5.96 -4.54
C GLY A 25 11.77 -5.85 -4.53
N TRP A 26 11.19 -4.79 -3.96
CA TRP A 26 9.76 -4.49 -4.03
C TRP A 26 9.46 -3.45 -5.11
N ASP A 27 8.29 -3.55 -5.74
CA ASP A 27 7.85 -2.59 -6.76
C ASP A 27 6.97 -1.49 -6.18
N MET A 28 6.28 -1.79 -5.08
CA MET A 28 5.33 -0.88 -4.47
C MET A 28 5.20 -1.12 -2.97
N VAL A 29 4.98 -0.04 -2.22
CA VAL A 29 4.57 -0.07 -0.81
C VAL A 29 3.33 0.81 -0.64
N LEU A 30 2.26 0.22 -0.11
CA LEU A 30 1.08 0.93 0.39
C LEU A 30 1.15 0.98 1.92
N ASN A 31 1.24 2.18 2.47
CA ASN A 31 1.08 2.41 3.90
C ASN A 31 -0.37 2.81 4.18
N LEU A 32 -0.96 2.19 5.20
CA LEU A 32 -2.25 2.58 5.78
C LEU A 32 -2.02 3.11 7.19
N SER A 33 -2.57 4.29 7.47
CA SER A 33 -2.47 4.91 8.79
C SER A 33 -3.29 4.13 9.84
N GLN A 34 -2.97 4.30 11.12
CA GLN A 34 -3.77 3.69 12.19
C GLN A 34 -5.26 4.08 12.13
N PRO A 35 -5.65 5.35 11.88
CA PRO A 35 -7.06 5.70 11.65
C PRO A 35 -7.71 4.93 10.48
N ALA A 36 -6.99 4.75 9.37
CA ALA A 36 -7.47 4.00 8.21
C ALA A 36 -7.69 2.52 8.55
N VAL A 37 -6.70 1.86 9.17
CA VAL A 37 -6.83 0.46 9.59
C VAL A 37 -7.97 0.29 10.58
N ARG A 38 -8.13 1.22 11.53
CA ARG A 38 -9.26 1.22 12.46
C ARG A 38 -10.60 1.28 11.73
N SER A 39 -10.73 2.12 10.70
CA SER A 39 -11.96 2.20 9.89
C SER A 39 -12.26 0.89 9.17
N LEU A 40 -11.23 0.24 8.60
CA LEU A 40 -11.36 -1.07 7.94
C LEU A 40 -11.82 -2.16 8.92
N VAL A 41 -11.20 -2.24 10.11
CA VAL A 41 -11.58 -3.19 11.16
C VAL A 41 -13.01 -2.94 11.64
N TRP A 42 -13.40 -1.69 11.83
CA TRP A 42 -14.77 -1.35 12.24
C TRP A 42 -15.82 -1.71 11.20
N ARG A 43 -15.50 -1.60 9.91
CA ARG A 43 -16.43 -2.02 8.84
C ARG A 43 -16.67 -3.52 8.87
N ASN A 44 -15.62 -4.32 9.04
CA ASN A 44 -15.76 -5.77 9.22
C ASN A 44 -16.57 -6.12 10.47
N TRP A 45 -16.31 -5.41 11.57
CA TRP A 45 -17.01 -5.57 12.83
C TRP A 45 -18.51 -5.29 12.70
N ASP A 46 -18.87 -4.13 12.14
CA ASP A 46 -20.25 -3.72 11.97
C ASP A 46 -21.01 -4.68 11.03
N GLY A 47 -20.36 -5.17 9.98
CA GLY A 47 -20.92 -6.18 9.07
C GLY A 47 -21.22 -7.50 9.79
N ALA A 48 -20.29 -7.98 10.61
CA ALA A 48 -20.48 -9.20 11.41
C ALA A 48 -21.62 -9.05 12.45
N MET A 49 -21.75 -7.87 13.06
CA MET A 49 -22.74 -7.60 14.12
C MET A 49 -24.12 -7.17 13.60
N GLY A 50 -24.33 -7.12 12.28
CA GLY A 50 -25.50 -6.54 11.62
C GLY A 50 -26.75 -7.42 11.45
N ALA A 51 -26.65 -8.75 11.59
CA ALA A 51 -27.70 -9.67 11.11
C ALA A 51 -28.53 -10.42 12.18
N GLY A 52 -28.35 -10.16 13.48
CA GLY A 52 -29.13 -10.81 14.55
C GLY A 52 -28.31 -11.37 15.73
N ASP A 53 -27.00 -11.11 15.76
CA ASP A 53 -26.04 -11.78 16.66
C ASP A 53 -25.55 -10.94 17.85
N ARG A 54 -26.13 -9.76 18.09
CA ARG A 54 -25.64 -8.82 19.12
C ARG A 54 -25.68 -9.34 20.55
N ASP A 55 -26.47 -10.37 20.82
CA ASP A 55 -26.62 -10.99 22.15
C ASP A 55 -25.94 -12.37 22.27
N ARG A 56 -25.09 -12.76 21.32
CA ARG A 56 -24.37 -14.05 21.42
C ARG A 56 -23.45 -14.08 22.64
N PRO A 57 -23.60 -15.09 23.53
CA PRO A 57 -22.72 -15.23 24.69
C PRO A 57 -21.28 -15.49 24.25
N LEU A 58 -20.36 -14.78 24.89
CA LEU A 58 -18.93 -15.08 24.87
C LEU A 58 -18.70 -16.19 25.90
N LEU A 59 -18.06 -17.30 25.51
CA LEU A 59 -17.82 -18.45 26.36
C LEU A 59 -16.31 -18.70 26.49
N TRP A 60 -15.83 -18.81 27.72
CA TRP A 60 -14.48 -19.24 28.08
C TRP A 60 -14.55 -20.58 28.80
N VAL A 61 -13.54 -21.40 28.54
CA VAL A 61 -13.32 -22.66 29.24
C VAL A 61 -11.88 -22.62 29.74
N ALA A 62 -11.70 -22.72 31.05
CA ALA A 62 -10.38 -22.77 31.65
C ALA A 62 -9.64 -24.03 31.13
N PRO A 63 -8.38 -23.91 30.69
CA PRO A 63 -7.62 -25.04 30.16
C PRO A 63 -7.27 -26.06 31.26
N GLY A 64 -7.16 -25.60 32.52
CA GLY A 64 -6.90 -26.44 33.68
C GLY A 64 -8.14 -27.21 34.12
N GLU A 65 -7.94 -28.50 34.39
CA GLU A 65 -8.91 -29.34 35.08
C GLU A 65 -8.64 -29.31 36.58
N VAL A 66 -9.66 -29.08 37.38
CA VAL A 66 -9.63 -29.18 38.84
C VAL A 66 -10.70 -30.19 39.24
N GLU A 67 -10.29 -31.28 39.90
CA GLU A 67 -11.20 -32.33 40.39
C GLU A 67 -12.13 -32.93 39.30
N GLY A 68 -11.65 -33.16 38.07
CA GLY A 68 -12.50 -33.71 37.00
C GLY A 68 -13.29 -32.68 36.20
N GLN A 69 -13.19 -31.39 36.57
CA GLN A 69 -14.02 -30.31 36.03
C GLN A 69 -13.18 -29.15 35.49
N HIS A 70 -13.69 -28.49 34.46
CA HIS A 70 -13.19 -27.21 33.97
C HIS A 70 -14.09 -26.10 34.48
N ASP A 71 -13.48 -25.00 34.93
CA ASP A 71 -14.19 -23.75 35.13
C ASP A 71 -14.56 -23.17 33.77
N ILE A 72 -15.77 -22.66 33.67
CA ILE A 72 -16.25 -21.98 32.47
C ILE A 72 -16.84 -20.64 32.84
N VAL A 73 -16.66 -19.68 31.95
CA VAL A 73 -17.15 -18.31 32.13
C VAL A 73 -18.00 -17.96 30.91
N VAL A 74 -19.17 -17.40 31.14
CA VAL A 74 -20.03 -16.84 30.09
C VAL A 74 -20.22 -15.36 30.35
N VAL A 75 -19.96 -14.56 29.33
CA VAL A 75 -20.31 -13.14 29.30
C VAL A 75 -21.40 -12.95 28.25
N ARG A 76 -22.52 -12.39 28.66
CA ARG A 76 -23.57 -11.91 27.74
C ARG A 76 -23.52 -10.40 27.73
N SER A 77 -23.07 -9.84 26.63
CA SER A 77 -23.01 -8.41 26.36
C SER A 77 -23.02 -8.16 24.86
N ALA A 78 -23.64 -7.05 24.45
CA ALA A 78 -23.33 -6.45 23.17
C ALA A 78 -21.88 -5.97 23.20
N LEU A 79 -21.01 -6.55 22.37
CA LEU A 79 -19.63 -6.09 22.26
C LEU A 79 -19.59 -4.74 21.52
N PRO A 80 -18.92 -3.72 22.07
CA PRO A 80 -18.74 -2.45 21.37
C PRO A 80 -17.75 -2.60 20.22
N ARG A 81 -17.60 -1.55 19.42
CA ARG A 81 -16.48 -1.46 18.48
C ARG A 81 -15.16 -1.51 19.25
N PRO A 82 -14.15 -2.28 18.79
CA PRO A 82 -12.87 -2.34 19.47
C PRO A 82 -12.12 -1.03 19.31
N ALA A 83 -11.36 -0.62 20.33
CA ALA A 83 -10.22 0.24 20.11
C ALA A 83 -9.17 -0.56 19.31
N VAL A 84 -8.64 0.07 18.26
CA VAL A 84 -7.67 -0.53 17.34
C VAL A 84 -6.36 0.22 17.47
N ARG A 85 -5.27 -0.51 17.72
CA ARG A 85 -3.92 0.04 17.78
C ARG A 85 -2.98 -0.81 16.93
N LEU A 86 -2.15 -0.14 16.15
CA LEU A 86 -1.09 -0.79 15.41
C LEU A 86 0.13 -1.00 16.33
N ASN A 87 0.64 -2.22 16.40
CA ASN A 87 1.79 -2.60 17.22
C ASN A 87 2.97 -3.06 16.35
N PRO A 88 3.95 -2.16 16.10
CA PRO A 88 5.13 -2.47 15.31
C PRO A 88 6.04 -3.54 15.91
N GLU A 89 6.11 -3.64 17.24
CA GLU A 89 7.03 -4.58 17.94
C GLU A 89 6.66 -6.04 17.65
N ASN A 90 5.35 -6.30 17.59
CA ASN A 90 4.82 -7.65 17.36
C ASN A 90 4.30 -7.85 15.92
N HIS A 91 4.48 -6.85 15.03
CA HIS A 91 3.90 -6.82 13.69
C HIS A 91 2.39 -7.15 13.66
N ALA A 92 1.65 -6.64 14.65
CA ALA A 92 0.29 -7.05 14.95
C ALA A 92 -0.66 -5.86 15.10
N VAL A 93 -1.96 -6.14 15.00
CA VAL A 93 -3.03 -5.22 15.35
C VAL A 93 -3.59 -5.61 16.71
N ASP A 94 -3.45 -4.72 17.68
CA ASP A 94 -4.04 -4.87 19.00
C ASP A 94 -5.49 -4.39 18.96
N LEU A 95 -6.39 -5.25 19.41
CA LEU A 95 -7.81 -4.99 19.54
C LEU A 95 -8.19 -5.02 21.01
N HIS A 96 -8.95 -4.01 21.45
CA HIS A 96 -9.38 -3.87 22.83
C HIS A 96 -10.86 -3.52 22.91
N PHE A 97 -11.63 -4.31 23.65
CA PHE A 97 -13.06 -4.08 23.88
C PHE A 97 -13.30 -3.86 25.37
N GLY A 98 -13.81 -2.68 25.73
CA GLY A 98 -14.32 -2.40 27.07
C GLY A 98 -15.77 -2.85 27.19
N ILE A 99 -16.03 -3.81 28.08
CA ILE A 99 -17.37 -4.35 28.32
C ILE A 99 -17.87 -3.75 29.63
N ASP A 100 -18.68 -2.70 29.51
CA ASP A 100 -19.13 -1.90 30.65
C ASP A 100 -20.55 -2.27 31.14
N THR A 101 -21.26 -3.10 30.37
CA THR A 101 -22.63 -3.54 30.67
C THR A 101 -22.83 -4.98 30.26
N GLY A 102 -23.63 -5.75 31.00
CA GLY A 102 -23.97 -7.13 30.64
C GLY A 102 -24.07 -8.03 31.86
N THR A 103 -24.01 -9.34 31.63
CA THR A 103 -24.00 -10.33 32.71
C THR A 103 -22.85 -11.30 32.53
N LEU A 104 -22.13 -11.53 33.62
CA LEU A 104 -21.11 -12.55 33.78
C LEU A 104 -21.70 -13.74 34.56
N ARG A 105 -21.40 -14.96 34.14
CA ARG A 105 -21.77 -16.16 34.91
C ARG A 105 -20.62 -17.17 34.86
N VAL A 106 -20.30 -17.76 36.01
CA VAL A 106 -19.28 -18.81 36.10
C VAL A 106 -19.96 -20.13 36.35
N GLY A 107 -19.45 -21.20 35.75
CA GLY A 107 -19.94 -22.55 35.97
C GLY A 107 -18.80 -23.56 35.96
N LYS A 108 -19.17 -24.82 36.19
CA LYS A 108 -18.26 -25.96 36.09
C LYS A 108 -18.82 -27.01 35.16
N VAL A 109 -17.95 -27.61 34.36
CA VAL A 109 -18.29 -28.69 33.42
C VAL A 109 -17.30 -29.83 33.52
N SER A 110 -17.74 -31.08 33.38
CA SER A 110 -16.83 -32.22 33.39
C SER A 110 -15.96 -32.28 32.13
N ALA A 111 -14.70 -32.69 32.28
CA ALA A 111 -13.77 -32.87 31.16
C ALA A 111 -14.25 -33.93 30.15
N ALA A 112 -15.07 -34.89 30.59
CA ALA A 112 -15.69 -35.89 29.72
C ALA A 112 -16.75 -35.27 28.80
N LEU A 113 -17.61 -34.40 29.33
CA LEU A 113 -18.60 -33.68 28.53
C LEU A 113 -17.93 -32.72 27.55
N LEU A 114 -16.90 -32.01 28.00
CA LEU A 114 -16.15 -31.07 27.16
C LEU A 114 -15.51 -31.76 25.95
N ARG A 115 -14.93 -32.96 26.15
CA ARG A 115 -14.34 -33.77 25.06
C ARG A 115 -15.39 -34.33 24.10
N GLY A 116 -16.60 -34.61 24.58
CA GLY A 116 -17.71 -35.12 23.79
C GLY A 116 -18.49 -34.04 23.01
N MET A 117 -18.23 -32.75 23.26
CA MET A 117 -18.93 -31.65 22.59
C MET A 117 -18.14 -31.06 21.43
N PRO A 118 -18.61 -31.23 20.17
CA PRO A 118 -17.97 -30.60 19.01
C PRO A 118 -18.18 -29.09 18.97
N ASP A 119 -19.34 -28.60 19.40
CA ASP A 119 -19.61 -27.17 19.57
C ASP A 119 -19.67 -26.80 21.05
N ARG A 120 -18.64 -26.09 21.53
CA ARG A 120 -18.56 -25.65 22.93
C ARG A 120 -19.67 -24.68 23.30
N ARG A 121 -20.28 -23.96 22.36
CA ARG A 121 -21.36 -23.00 22.66
C ARG A 121 -22.61 -23.66 23.22
N ALA A 122 -22.85 -24.93 22.88
CA ALA A 122 -23.96 -25.69 23.44
C ALA A 122 -23.88 -25.79 24.97
N LEU A 123 -22.70 -25.62 25.57
CA LEU A 123 -22.53 -25.60 27.03
C LEU A 123 -23.34 -24.51 27.74
N VAL A 124 -23.61 -23.38 27.07
CA VAL A 124 -24.28 -22.24 27.69
C VAL A 124 -25.68 -22.61 28.20
N ASP A 125 -26.38 -23.46 27.43
CA ASP A 125 -27.76 -23.88 27.70
C ASP A 125 -27.85 -25.36 28.10
N HIS A 126 -26.72 -26.02 28.41
CA HIS A 126 -26.69 -27.45 28.73
C HIS A 126 -26.94 -27.71 30.23
N ASP A 127 -27.90 -28.57 30.54
CA ASP A 127 -28.34 -28.85 31.93
C ASP A 127 -27.25 -29.44 32.84
N ALA A 128 -26.27 -30.15 32.25
CA ALA A 128 -25.17 -30.75 33.00
C ALA A 128 -24.11 -29.74 33.50
N VAL A 129 -24.27 -28.46 33.20
CA VAL A 129 -23.36 -27.41 33.63
C VAL A 129 -23.85 -26.78 34.94
N ALA A 130 -23.03 -26.89 35.97
CA ALA A 130 -23.35 -26.33 37.28
C ALA A 130 -22.97 -24.85 37.31
N TRP A 131 -23.96 -23.98 37.13
CA TRP A 131 -23.74 -22.53 37.06
C TRP A 131 -23.99 -21.81 38.39
N ALA A 132 -23.12 -20.85 38.71
CA ALA A 132 -23.32 -19.89 39.79
C ALA A 132 -24.40 -18.84 39.44
N ALA A 133 -24.76 -17.99 40.42
CA ALA A 133 -25.63 -16.85 40.18
C ALA A 133 -24.98 -15.86 39.19
N PRO A 134 -25.74 -15.29 38.23
CA PRO A 134 -25.22 -14.24 37.37
C PRO A 134 -24.78 -13.00 38.16
N VAL A 135 -23.68 -12.40 37.73
CA VAL A 135 -23.14 -11.14 38.26
C VAL A 135 -23.29 -10.07 37.19
N ALA A 136 -23.76 -8.89 37.58
CA ALA A 136 -23.89 -7.76 36.66
C ALA A 136 -22.51 -7.17 36.35
N ILE A 137 -22.26 -6.87 35.07
CA ILE A 137 -21.12 -6.08 34.62
C ILE A 137 -21.56 -4.62 34.63
N THR A 138 -20.76 -3.75 35.24
CA THR A 138 -21.09 -2.32 35.41
C THR A 138 -19.89 -1.46 35.01
N PRO A 139 -20.10 -0.17 34.70
CA PRO A 139 -18.98 0.73 34.39
C PRO A 139 -17.96 0.90 35.53
N GLN A 140 -18.35 0.60 36.77
CA GLN A 140 -17.48 0.61 37.94
C GLN A 140 -16.56 -0.62 38.00
N ASP A 141 -17.03 -1.75 37.45
CA ASP A 141 -16.31 -3.03 37.40
C ASP A 141 -16.34 -3.60 35.95
N PRO A 142 -15.70 -2.92 34.98
CA PRO A 142 -15.76 -3.33 33.59
C PRO A 142 -14.91 -4.56 33.32
N LEU A 143 -15.28 -5.34 32.30
CA LEU A 143 -14.42 -6.37 31.74
C LEU A 143 -13.69 -5.84 30.52
N GLN A 144 -12.49 -6.36 30.27
CA GLN A 144 -11.64 -5.97 29.15
C GLN A 144 -11.31 -7.19 28.32
N LEU A 145 -11.69 -7.17 27.04
CA LEU A 145 -11.30 -8.19 26.08
C LEU A 145 -10.17 -7.63 25.21
N THR A 146 -8.99 -8.24 25.27
CA THR A 146 -7.80 -7.78 24.54
C THR A 146 -7.25 -8.87 23.66
N GLY A 147 -6.86 -8.56 22.44
CA GLY A 147 -6.16 -9.50 21.58
C GLY A 147 -5.15 -8.85 20.67
N SER A 148 -4.07 -9.56 20.36
CA SER A 148 -3.04 -9.11 19.43
C SER A 148 -3.04 -10.05 18.22
N LEU A 149 -3.41 -9.50 17.07
CA LEU A 149 -3.60 -10.27 15.85
C LEU A 149 -2.45 -10.00 14.87
N PRO A 150 -1.58 -10.98 14.58
CA PRO A 150 -0.53 -10.82 13.58
C PRO A 150 -1.12 -10.48 12.22
N VAL A 151 -0.46 -9.57 11.50
CA VAL A 151 -0.79 -9.29 10.10
C VAL A 151 -0.23 -10.40 9.23
N THR A 152 -1.04 -10.84 8.26
CA THR A 152 -0.69 -11.88 7.31
C THR A 152 -1.06 -11.46 5.90
N ALA A 153 -0.26 -11.90 4.94
CA ALA A 153 -0.57 -11.82 3.53
C ALA A 153 -0.27 -13.18 2.89
N GLY A 154 -1.17 -13.66 2.04
CA GLY A 154 -1.03 -14.99 1.45
C GLY A 154 -1.80 -15.15 0.16
N LEU A 155 -1.29 -16.02 -0.72
CA LEU A 155 -1.99 -16.40 -1.93
C LEU A 155 -3.22 -17.24 -1.55
N VAL A 156 -4.39 -16.83 -2.04
CA VAL A 156 -5.64 -17.58 -1.91
C VAL A 156 -6.05 -18.05 -3.29
N THR A 157 -6.38 -19.34 -3.39
CA THR A 157 -6.88 -19.98 -4.60
C THR A 157 -8.27 -20.53 -4.32
N GLY A 158 -9.30 -19.99 -4.96
CA GLY A 158 -10.67 -20.45 -4.80
C GLY A 158 -11.68 -19.29 -4.80
N ALA A 159 -12.96 -19.62 -4.98
CA ALA A 159 -14.04 -18.64 -4.91
C ALA A 159 -14.11 -18.05 -3.49
N GLY A 160 -13.51 -16.87 -3.30
CA GLY A 160 -13.81 -16.04 -2.15
C GLY A 160 -15.30 -15.66 -2.13
N PRO A 161 -15.85 -15.32 -0.96
CA PRO A 161 -17.28 -15.03 -0.80
C PRO A 161 -17.78 -13.89 -1.72
N ASP A 162 -16.89 -13.00 -2.15
CA ASP A 162 -17.20 -11.87 -3.05
C ASP A 162 -16.60 -12.01 -4.46
N SER A 163 -15.85 -13.09 -4.74
CA SER A 163 -15.28 -13.33 -6.08
C SER A 163 -16.13 -14.38 -6.79
N GLY A 164 -17.07 -13.92 -7.62
CA GLY A 164 -17.76 -14.79 -8.56
C GLY A 164 -16.74 -15.64 -9.34
N ALA A 165 -16.87 -16.97 -9.25
CA ALA A 165 -16.14 -17.99 -9.99
C ALA A 165 -14.59 -17.86 -10.02
N GLY A 166 -13.90 -18.63 -9.17
CA GLY A 166 -12.55 -19.13 -9.48
C GLY A 166 -11.37 -18.16 -9.39
N GLY A 167 -11.53 -16.97 -8.81
CA GLY A 167 -10.47 -15.97 -8.74
C GLY A 167 -9.23 -16.41 -7.93
N ARG A 168 -8.05 -16.15 -8.49
CA ARG A 168 -6.77 -16.19 -7.77
C ARG A 168 -6.46 -14.79 -7.23
N GLY A 169 -5.93 -14.67 -6.03
CA GLY A 169 -5.56 -13.37 -5.46
C GLY A 169 -4.70 -13.47 -4.21
N PHE A 170 -4.24 -12.34 -3.72
CA PHE A 170 -3.56 -12.24 -2.43
C PHE A 170 -4.51 -11.66 -1.40
N SER A 171 -4.77 -12.39 -0.33
CA SER A 171 -5.52 -11.88 0.82
C SER A 171 -4.55 -11.22 1.79
N ILE A 172 -4.92 -10.05 2.30
CA ILE A 172 -4.24 -9.34 3.38
C ILE A 172 -5.22 -9.30 4.56
N GLY A 173 -4.80 -9.79 5.71
CA GLY A 173 -5.67 -9.86 6.86
C GLY A 173 -4.96 -10.13 8.18
N LEU A 174 -5.77 -10.17 9.22
CA LEU A 174 -5.39 -10.48 10.58
C LEU A 174 -5.51 -11.98 10.79
N ALA A 175 -4.46 -12.61 11.32
CA ALA A 175 -4.45 -14.02 11.65
C ALA A 175 -5.38 -14.28 12.84
N LEU A 176 -6.55 -14.85 12.56
CA LEU A 176 -7.55 -15.23 13.56
C LEU A 176 -7.34 -16.66 14.12
N THR A 177 -6.23 -17.30 13.77
CA THR A 177 -5.88 -18.66 14.19
C THR A 177 -5.24 -18.65 15.57
N ASP A 178 -5.63 -19.61 16.42
CA ASP A 178 -5.33 -19.68 17.87
C ASP A 178 -5.94 -18.57 18.71
N PRO A 179 -6.30 -18.84 19.98
CA PRO A 179 -7.22 -17.99 20.74
C PRO A 179 -6.62 -16.60 20.95
N PRO A 180 -7.02 -15.58 20.17
CA PRO A 180 -6.24 -14.36 20.09
C PRO A 180 -6.58 -13.38 21.19
N PHE A 181 -7.62 -13.67 21.97
CA PHE A 181 -8.24 -12.75 22.89
C PHE A 181 -8.22 -13.29 24.30
N VAL A 182 -7.86 -12.42 25.23
CA VAL A 182 -7.85 -12.63 26.68
C VAL A 182 -8.91 -11.74 27.30
N LEU A 183 -9.71 -12.29 28.19
CA LEU A 183 -10.64 -11.50 29.00
C LEU A 183 -9.94 -11.14 30.31
N SER A 184 -10.19 -9.95 30.84
CA SER A 184 -9.65 -9.54 32.14
C SER A 184 -10.66 -8.64 32.83
N GLY A 185 -10.55 -8.47 34.15
CA GLY A 185 -11.46 -7.62 34.91
C GLY A 185 -10.98 -7.46 36.35
N MET A 186 -11.28 -6.32 36.95
CA MET A 186 -11.08 -6.12 38.39
C MET A 186 -12.31 -6.65 39.12
N GLN A 187 -12.26 -7.91 39.57
CA GLN A 187 -13.09 -8.35 40.69
C GLN A 187 -12.22 -8.98 41.77
N ASN A 188 -12.42 -8.49 42.99
CA ASN A 188 -11.80 -8.86 44.25
C ASN A 188 -11.56 -10.38 44.42
N GLY A 189 -10.44 -10.89 43.92
CA GLY A 189 -9.83 -12.17 44.33
C GLY A 189 -10.60 -13.47 44.03
N LEU A 190 -11.77 -13.44 43.39
CA LEU A 190 -12.61 -14.63 43.19
C LEU A 190 -12.52 -15.27 41.79
N LEU A 191 -11.83 -14.63 40.83
CA LEU A 191 -11.91 -14.99 39.40
C LEU A 191 -10.59 -14.92 38.61
N SER A 192 -9.43 -14.78 39.28
CA SER A 192 -8.20 -14.28 38.63
C SER A 192 -7.60 -15.19 37.54
N ASP A 193 -7.74 -16.51 37.63
CA ASP A 193 -6.95 -17.40 36.78
C ASP A 193 -7.71 -17.90 35.54
N ALA A 194 -9.04 -18.00 35.61
CA ALA A 194 -9.89 -18.45 34.51
C ALA A 194 -10.21 -17.32 33.51
N LEU A 195 -10.26 -16.06 33.97
CA LEU A 195 -10.53 -14.91 33.10
C LEU A 195 -9.35 -14.62 32.18
N ASN A 196 -8.12 -14.67 32.69
CA ASN A 196 -6.88 -14.36 31.96
C ASN A 196 -6.48 -15.41 30.90
N GLN A 197 -7.43 -16.23 30.43
CA GLN A 197 -7.17 -17.33 29.50
C GLN A 197 -7.65 -17.01 28.08
N PRO A 198 -6.99 -17.59 27.07
CA PRO A 198 -7.35 -17.34 25.68
C PRO A 198 -8.73 -17.87 25.25
N LEU A 199 -9.48 -17.10 24.45
CA LEU A 199 -10.76 -17.46 23.83
C LEU A 199 -10.64 -18.49 22.71
N GLN A 200 -10.78 -19.78 23.02
CA GLN A 200 -10.80 -20.83 22.00
C GLN A 200 -12.13 -20.83 21.24
N GLY A 201 -12.09 -20.56 19.93
CA GLY A 201 -13.22 -20.75 19.00
C GLY A 201 -14.28 -19.65 18.99
N TRP A 202 -14.14 -18.60 19.81
CA TRP A 202 -15.07 -17.47 19.81
C TRP A 202 -15.03 -16.66 18.51
N VAL A 203 -13.84 -16.39 17.97
CA VAL A 203 -13.73 -15.57 16.75
C VAL A 203 -14.47 -16.19 15.58
N ALA A 204 -14.30 -17.50 15.40
CA ALA A 204 -15.03 -18.28 14.40
C ALA A 204 -16.56 -18.26 14.64
N ALA A 205 -17.01 -18.04 15.88
CA ALA A 205 -18.43 -17.92 16.24
C ALA A 205 -19.11 -16.65 15.78
N GLN A 206 -18.35 -15.57 15.72
CA GLN A 206 -18.86 -14.25 15.41
C GLN A 206 -18.78 -13.95 13.92
N HIS A 207 -18.36 -14.91 13.10
CA HIS A 207 -18.10 -14.71 11.66
C HIS A 207 -17.22 -13.48 11.40
N LEU A 208 -16.36 -13.13 12.36
CA LEU A 208 -15.48 -11.99 12.25
C LEU A 208 -14.48 -12.28 11.13
N SER A 209 -14.50 -11.44 10.11
CA SER A 209 -13.48 -11.47 9.07
C SER A 209 -12.25 -10.70 9.53
N GLY A 210 -11.11 -11.37 9.53
CA GLY A 210 -9.81 -10.72 9.72
C GLY A 210 -9.33 -10.02 8.46
N GLN A 211 -10.05 -10.12 7.34
CA GLN A 211 -9.63 -9.58 6.06
C GLN A 211 -9.57 -8.05 6.09
N ILE A 212 -8.42 -7.47 5.76
CA ILE A 212 -8.23 -6.03 5.60
C ILE A 212 -8.41 -5.63 4.13
N GLY A 213 -7.93 -6.49 3.23
CA GLY A 213 -8.07 -6.29 1.80
C GLY A 213 -7.70 -7.51 0.99
N MET A 214 -7.91 -7.41 -0.32
CA MET A 214 -7.53 -8.43 -1.29
C MET A 214 -6.99 -7.77 -2.55
N ILE A 215 -5.93 -8.34 -3.12
CA ILE A 215 -5.44 -7.98 -4.44
C ILE A 215 -5.82 -9.11 -5.40
N ALA A 216 -6.76 -8.84 -6.29
CA ALA A 216 -7.17 -9.77 -7.33
C ALA A 216 -6.04 -9.97 -8.36
N LEU A 217 -5.87 -11.20 -8.84
CA LEU A 217 -5.06 -11.50 -10.01
C LEU A 217 -6.02 -11.86 -11.15
N PRO A 218 -6.46 -10.88 -11.95
CA PRO A 218 -7.46 -11.12 -12.97
C PRO A 218 -6.97 -12.11 -14.04
N ASP A 219 -7.78 -13.13 -14.28
CA ASP A 219 -7.54 -14.09 -15.36
C ASP A 219 -7.68 -13.39 -16.73
N GLY A 220 -6.69 -13.56 -17.61
CA GLY A 220 -6.73 -13.09 -18.99
C GLY A 220 -6.27 -11.64 -19.24
N ARG A 221 -6.00 -10.84 -18.20
CA ARG A 221 -5.16 -9.63 -18.36
C ARG A 221 -3.70 -10.08 -18.35
N GLY A 222 -2.97 -9.84 -19.45
CA GLY A 222 -1.54 -10.13 -19.49
C GLY A 222 -0.78 -9.38 -18.37
N PRO A 223 0.37 -9.90 -17.91
CA PRO A 223 1.13 -9.24 -16.85
C PRO A 223 1.50 -7.81 -17.27
N THR A 224 1.23 -6.87 -16.39
CA THR A 224 1.65 -5.46 -16.49
C THR A 224 2.91 -5.24 -15.67
N VAL A 225 3.49 -4.04 -15.78
CA VAL A 225 4.68 -3.62 -15.01
C VAL A 225 4.49 -3.79 -13.49
N LEU A 226 3.26 -3.68 -12.99
CA LEU A 226 2.94 -3.78 -11.55
C LEU A 226 2.14 -5.04 -11.18
N THR A 227 1.99 -6.01 -12.07
CA THR A 227 1.27 -7.24 -11.73
C THR A 227 1.99 -7.97 -10.59
N PRO A 228 1.35 -8.12 -9.40
CA PRO A 228 2.04 -8.64 -8.24
C PRO A 228 2.21 -10.15 -8.34
N THR A 229 3.40 -10.62 -7.98
CA THR A 229 3.76 -12.05 -7.92
C THR A 229 4.02 -12.49 -6.49
N THR A 230 4.34 -11.54 -5.61
CA THR A 230 4.52 -11.71 -4.18
C THR A 230 3.84 -10.55 -3.47
N VAL A 231 3.28 -10.82 -2.30
CA VAL A 231 2.72 -9.82 -1.40
C VAL A 231 3.19 -10.11 0.00
N SER A 232 3.60 -9.08 0.72
CA SER A 232 3.88 -9.15 2.15
C SER A 232 3.17 -8.01 2.86
N ALA A 233 2.89 -8.21 4.14
CA ALA A 233 2.29 -7.18 4.97
C ALA A 233 2.88 -7.21 6.38
N ARG A 234 3.03 -6.03 6.97
CA ARG A 234 3.53 -5.87 8.35
C ARG A 234 2.96 -4.62 9.00
N VAL A 235 2.93 -4.62 10.33
CA VAL A 235 2.89 -3.36 11.08
C VAL A 235 4.31 -2.90 11.33
N ALA A 236 4.61 -1.63 11.07
CA ALA A 236 5.92 -1.04 11.24
C ALA A 236 5.83 0.39 11.77
N THR A 237 6.93 0.89 12.33
CA THR A 237 7.08 2.30 12.68
C THR A 237 7.63 3.03 11.46
N ALA A 238 6.88 3.99 10.92
CA ALA A 238 7.36 4.87 9.88
C ALA A 238 8.48 5.78 10.42
N SER A 239 9.21 6.45 9.52
CA SER A 239 10.35 7.31 9.89
C SER A 239 9.97 8.52 10.76
N ASP A 240 8.69 8.91 10.74
CA ASP A 240 8.09 9.94 11.58
C ASP A 240 7.72 9.44 13.00
N GLY A 241 7.90 8.15 13.28
CA GLY A 241 7.56 7.50 14.54
C GLY A 241 6.12 6.98 14.62
N GLN A 242 5.28 7.22 13.60
CA GLN A 242 3.90 6.74 13.59
C GLN A 242 3.81 5.27 13.16
N PRO A 243 2.92 4.48 13.81
CA PRO A 243 2.71 3.11 13.39
C PRO A 243 1.82 3.07 12.13
N VAL A 244 2.24 2.26 11.15
CA VAL A 244 1.54 2.06 9.87
C VAL A 244 1.43 0.57 9.55
N LEU A 245 0.36 0.21 8.85
CA LEU A 245 0.25 -1.09 8.19
C LEU A 245 0.84 -0.95 6.78
N GLN A 246 1.93 -1.65 6.50
CA GLN A 246 2.59 -1.66 5.20
C GLN A 246 2.19 -2.90 4.42
N ILE A 247 1.76 -2.72 3.18
CA ILE A 247 1.50 -3.77 2.21
C ILE A 247 2.50 -3.58 1.08
N LEU A 248 3.35 -4.59 0.86
CA LEU A 248 4.39 -4.56 -0.16
C LEU A 248 4.05 -5.54 -1.28
N THR A 249 4.28 -5.15 -2.53
CA THR A 249 4.06 -6.02 -3.69
C THR A 249 5.30 -6.07 -4.59
N GLY A 250 5.66 -7.25 -5.08
CA GLY A 250 6.82 -7.46 -5.96
C GLY A 250 6.49 -8.29 -7.20
N ALA A 251 7.20 -8.06 -8.31
CA ALA A 251 6.85 -8.53 -9.65
C ALA A 251 7.66 -9.73 -10.18
N SER A 252 8.56 -10.33 -9.39
CA SER A 252 9.40 -11.43 -9.89
C SER A 252 8.79 -12.81 -9.65
N PHE A 253 8.05 -13.32 -10.64
CA PHE A 253 7.54 -14.69 -10.65
C PHE A 253 8.69 -15.71 -10.57
N GLY A 254 8.68 -16.58 -9.57
CA GLY A 254 9.73 -17.59 -9.35
C GLY A 254 10.98 -17.10 -8.61
N ALA A 255 11.06 -15.81 -8.26
CA ALA A 255 12.09 -15.33 -7.33
C ALA A 255 11.68 -15.58 -5.87
N ALA A 256 12.68 -15.67 -4.99
CA ALA A 256 12.43 -15.66 -3.55
C ALA A 256 11.73 -14.35 -3.15
N VAL A 257 10.83 -14.42 -2.18
CA VAL A 257 10.19 -13.21 -1.61
C VAL A 257 11.30 -12.28 -1.10
N PRO A 258 11.35 -11.01 -1.53
CA PRO A 258 12.38 -10.09 -1.08
C PRO A 258 12.33 -9.93 0.44
N ALA A 259 13.49 -9.68 1.06
CA ALA A 259 13.50 -9.31 2.47
C ALA A 259 12.71 -8.01 2.66
N MET A 260 11.95 -7.88 3.75
CA MET A 260 11.12 -6.69 3.98
C MET A 260 11.92 -5.41 4.30
N GLY A 261 13.25 -5.51 4.49
CA GLY A 261 14.13 -4.38 4.72
C GLY A 261 13.68 -3.46 5.87
N ALA A 262 14.21 -2.23 5.89
CA ALA A 262 13.73 -1.18 6.79
C ALA A 262 12.28 -0.76 6.45
N PRO A 263 11.52 -0.26 7.43
CA PRO A 263 10.20 0.35 7.18
C PRO A 263 10.28 1.45 6.13
N ALA A 264 9.38 1.41 5.15
CA ALA A 264 9.22 2.53 4.23
C ALA A 264 8.64 3.73 5.01
N PRO A 265 9.08 4.95 4.71
CA PRO A 265 8.58 6.15 5.36
C PRO A 265 7.13 6.42 4.93
N SER A 266 6.37 7.18 5.71
CA SER A 266 4.99 7.58 5.38
C SER A 266 4.86 9.09 5.58
N PRO A 267 4.15 9.82 4.71
CA PRO A 267 3.75 11.18 5.00
C PRO A 267 2.60 11.20 6.02
N ASP A 268 2.63 12.19 6.91
CA ASP A 268 1.57 12.42 7.90
C ASP A 268 0.25 12.88 7.25
N ALA A 269 -0.84 12.79 8.03
CA ALA A 269 -2.17 13.37 7.75
C ALA A 269 -3.02 12.76 6.63
N HIS A 270 -2.52 11.74 5.90
CA HIS A 270 -3.29 10.99 4.92
C HIS A 270 -3.72 9.62 5.46
N ASP A 271 -4.85 9.08 4.96
CA ASP A 271 -5.27 7.73 5.36
C ASP A 271 -4.35 6.68 4.74
N PHE A 272 -3.86 6.93 3.53
CA PHE A 272 -2.89 6.08 2.87
C PHE A 272 -1.81 6.89 2.13
N SER A 273 -0.66 6.24 1.98
CA SER A 273 0.39 6.66 1.04
C SER A 273 0.85 5.47 0.22
N LEU A 274 1.03 5.67 -1.06
CA LEU A 274 1.50 4.70 -2.02
C LEU A 274 2.81 5.18 -2.61
N MET A 275 3.85 4.36 -2.52
CA MET A 275 5.12 4.60 -3.17
C MET A 275 5.39 3.49 -4.18
N VAL A 276 5.77 3.87 -5.41
CA VAL A 276 6.14 2.93 -6.47
C VAL A 276 7.60 3.14 -6.81
N SER A 277 8.35 2.04 -6.88
CA SER A 277 9.81 2.09 -7.05
C SER A 277 10.18 2.89 -8.31
N SER A 278 11.33 3.55 -8.29
CA SER A 278 11.80 4.29 -9.48
C SER A 278 11.87 3.37 -10.71
N LYS A 279 12.26 2.10 -10.52
CA LYS A 279 12.28 1.08 -11.58
C LYS A 279 10.91 0.88 -12.22
N ALA A 280 9.90 0.56 -11.42
CA ALA A 280 8.55 0.30 -11.92
C ALA A 280 7.92 1.58 -12.49
N THR A 281 8.16 2.72 -11.84
CA THR A 281 7.69 4.03 -12.31
C THR A 281 8.25 4.36 -13.70
N MET A 282 9.56 4.26 -13.90
CA MET A 282 10.19 4.57 -15.19
C MET A 282 9.82 3.56 -16.27
N ALA A 283 9.61 2.28 -15.91
CA ALA A 283 9.08 1.28 -16.83
C ALA A 283 7.64 1.60 -17.28
N MET A 284 6.77 2.07 -16.37
CA MET A 284 5.43 2.55 -16.72
C MET A 284 5.48 3.80 -17.61
N ILE A 285 6.35 4.76 -17.31
CA ILE A 285 6.52 5.98 -18.13
C ILE A 285 7.00 5.61 -19.53
N ALA A 286 8.04 4.78 -19.64
CA ALA A 286 8.55 4.32 -20.94
C ALA A 286 7.48 3.54 -21.73
N SER A 287 6.76 2.63 -21.08
CA SER A 287 5.66 1.88 -21.71
C SER A 287 4.55 2.81 -22.21
N GLY A 288 4.10 3.75 -21.38
CA GLY A 288 3.06 4.71 -21.73
C GLY A 288 3.49 5.65 -22.86
N TYR A 289 4.72 6.18 -22.81
CA TYR A 289 5.28 7.05 -23.85
C TYR A 289 5.37 6.31 -25.18
N ASN A 290 5.81 5.05 -25.15
CA ASN A 290 6.05 4.26 -26.36
C ASN A 290 4.76 3.88 -27.12
N LEU A 291 3.59 4.02 -26.51
CA LEU A 291 2.28 3.93 -27.18
C LEU A 291 1.99 5.15 -28.08
N GLY A 292 2.70 6.26 -27.85
CA GLY A 292 2.67 7.45 -28.67
C GLY A 292 3.12 7.21 -30.12
N ARG A 293 2.84 8.19 -30.98
CA ARG A 293 3.08 8.08 -32.43
C ARG A 293 4.51 8.49 -32.82
N GLY A 294 5.26 9.08 -31.91
CA GLY A 294 6.63 9.48 -32.14
C GLY A 294 7.55 8.31 -32.49
N VAL A 295 8.56 8.63 -33.29
CA VAL A 295 9.61 7.69 -33.72
C VAL A 295 10.60 7.38 -32.58
N VAL A 296 10.71 8.28 -31.62
CA VAL A 296 11.55 8.16 -30.43
C VAL A 296 10.93 7.14 -29.50
N LYS A 297 11.75 6.27 -28.92
CA LYS A 297 11.31 5.34 -27.89
C LYS A 297 12.15 5.51 -26.63
N LEU A 298 11.50 5.36 -25.49
CA LEU A 298 12.14 5.39 -24.18
C LEU A 298 12.39 3.97 -23.67
N VAL A 299 13.45 3.84 -22.89
CA VAL A 299 13.77 2.65 -22.10
C VAL A 299 14.05 3.07 -20.66
N SER A 300 13.69 2.23 -19.70
CA SER A 300 14.07 2.43 -18.30
C SER A 300 15.51 1.95 -18.08
N VAL A 301 16.34 2.79 -17.49
CA VAL A 301 17.78 2.56 -17.27
C VAL A 301 18.04 2.54 -15.75
N PRO A 302 18.91 1.62 -15.26
CA PRO A 302 19.27 1.56 -13.84
C PRO A 302 19.99 2.83 -13.36
N PRO A 303 20.13 3.02 -12.03
CA PRO A 303 20.96 4.08 -11.46
C PRO A 303 22.38 4.06 -12.01
N GLU A 304 22.95 5.24 -12.25
CA GLU A 304 24.30 5.46 -12.77
C GLU A 304 24.91 6.71 -12.11
N ASP A 305 26.20 6.99 -12.34
CA ASP A 305 26.90 8.13 -11.71
C ASP A 305 26.13 9.45 -11.88
N GLY A 306 25.79 10.09 -10.74
CA GLY A 306 25.00 11.32 -10.70
C GLY A 306 23.48 11.13 -10.81
N GLN A 307 22.98 9.90 -10.91
CA GLN A 307 21.55 9.54 -10.93
C GLN A 307 21.30 8.34 -10.00
N PRO A 308 20.96 8.56 -8.72
CA PRO A 308 20.82 7.49 -7.72
C PRO A 308 19.57 6.61 -7.90
N HIS A 309 18.65 7.00 -8.80
CA HIS A 309 17.40 6.31 -9.08
C HIS A 309 17.34 5.84 -10.53
N TRP A 310 16.44 4.90 -10.81
CA TRP A 310 16.12 4.57 -12.20
C TRP A 310 15.58 5.80 -12.92
N PHE A 311 15.93 5.94 -14.18
CA PHE A 311 15.47 7.03 -15.06
C PHE A 311 15.02 6.46 -16.40
N ALA A 312 14.21 7.20 -17.15
CA ALA A 312 13.90 6.85 -18.54
C ALA A 312 14.89 7.52 -19.48
N GLN A 313 15.25 6.88 -20.58
CA GLN A 313 16.22 7.41 -21.54
C GLN A 313 15.76 7.14 -22.95
N VAL A 314 16.07 8.05 -23.88
CA VAL A 314 15.94 7.75 -25.32
C VAL A 314 16.79 6.52 -25.67
N HIS A 315 16.19 5.57 -26.39
CA HIS A 315 16.82 4.28 -26.70
C HIS A 315 18.08 4.44 -27.55
N GLN A 316 18.11 5.44 -28.44
CA GLN A 316 19.28 5.76 -29.26
C GLN A 316 19.73 7.19 -28.96
N PRO A 317 21.05 7.42 -28.85
CA PRO A 317 21.58 8.78 -28.72
C PRO A 317 21.24 9.58 -29.97
N MET A 318 21.05 10.89 -29.79
CA MET A 318 20.91 11.79 -30.91
C MET A 318 22.29 12.13 -31.44
N VAL A 319 22.49 11.90 -32.73
CA VAL A 319 23.76 12.08 -33.42
C VAL A 319 23.63 13.19 -34.45
N PHE A 320 24.47 14.21 -34.31
CA PHE A 320 24.62 15.30 -35.25
C PHE A 320 25.92 15.10 -36.00
N GLU A 321 25.82 14.72 -37.27
CA GLU A 321 26.94 14.55 -38.17
C GLU A 321 26.79 15.48 -39.36
N GLY A 322 27.82 16.28 -39.64
CA GLY A 322 27.73 17.21 -40.76
C GLY A 322 28.85 18.23 -40.83
N ARG A 323 28.67 19.14 -41.79
CA ARG A 323 29.51 20.33 -41.96
C ARG A 323 28.85 21.50 -41.25
N PHE A 324 29.55 22.08 -40.30
CA PHE A 324 29.02 23.18 -39.49
C PHE A 324 29.73 24.48 -39.85
N GLY A 325 28.94 25.55 -39.96
CA GLY A 325 29.39 26.87 -40.37
C GLY A 325 28.79 27.99 -39.53
N ASN A 326 29.39 29.18 -39.58
CA ASN A 326 28.85 30.35 -38.87
C ASN A 326 27.57 30.83 -39.57
N GLN A 327 26.90 31.82 -38.96
CA GLN A 327 25.74 32.50 -39.55
C GLN A 327 26.03 33.16 -40.92
N ASN A 328 27.31 33.25 -41.33
CA ASN A 328 27.75 33.79 -42.62
C ASN A 328 28.01 32.71 -43.70
N GLY A 329 27.75 31.42 -43.39
CA GLY A 329 27.84 30.32 -44.36
C GLY A 329 29.25 29.78 -44.62
N GLU A 330 30.26 30.22 -43.87
CA GLU A 330 31.62 29.66 -43.93
C GLU A 330 31.65 28.32 -43.21
N ILE A 331 32.08 27.25 -43.89
CA ILE A 331 32.16 25.89 -43.36
C ILE A 331 33.52 25.69 -42.69
N TYR A 332 33.54 25.35 -41.41
CA TYR A 332 34.80 25.25 -40.66
C TYR A 332 35.23 23.82 -40.33
N LEU A 333 34.31 22.90 -40.05
CA LEU A 333 34.63 21.52 -39.64
C LEU A 333 33.60 20.51 -40.15
N THR A 334 34.07 19.27 -40.40
CA THR A 334 33.20 18.08 -40.42
C THR A 334 33.24 17.49 -39.03
N ASP A 335 32.09 17.38 -38.36
CA ASP A 335 32.03 17.13 -36.93
C ASP A 335 30.98 16.09 -36.56
N ARG A 336 31.16 15.52 -35.37
CA ARG A 336 30.24 14.56 -34.76
C ARG A 336 30.01 14.96 -33.31
N ALA A 337 28.77 15.34 -33.00
CA ALA A 337 28.30 15.49 -31.64
C ALA A 337 27.22 14.44 -31.35
N SER A 338 27.33 13.78 -30.20
CA SER A 338 26.38 12.79 -29.74
C SER A 338 25.96 13.13 -28.33
N PHE A 339 24.65 13.18 -28.09
CA PHE A 339 24.15 13.27 -26.74
C PHE A 339 22.86 12.47 -26.56
N THR A 340 22.63 12.08 -25.33
CA THR A 340 21.50 11.27 -24.92
C THR A 340 20.61 12.06 -23.98
N MET A 341 19.31 11.95 -24.15
CA MET A 341 18.31 12.54 -23.28
C MET A 341 17.80 11.52 -22.26
N GLY A 342 17.89 11.89 -21.00
CA GLY A 342 17.35 11.16 -19.87
C GLY A 342 16.22 11.93 -19.18
N PHE A 343 15.34 11.23 -18.51
CA PHE A 343 14.20 11.77 -17.79
C PHE A 343 14.18 11.18 -16.37
N GLY A 344 14.36 12.04 -15.37
CA GLY A 344 14.39 11.67 -13.95
C GLY A 344 13.34 12.43 -13.14
N GLY A 345 13.00 11.88 -11.97
CA GLY A 345 12.10 12.57 -11.04
C GLY A 345 12.72 13.84 -10.46
N SER A 346 11.86 14.76 -10.04
CA SER A 346 12.17 16.03 -9.41
C SER A 346 11.02 16.42 -8.48
N THR A 347 11.38 16.88 -7.29
CA THR A 347 10.47 17.37 -6.24
C THR A 347 9.63 18.57 -6.69
N ASP A 348 10.24 19.47 -7.45
CA ASP A 348 9.60 20.74 -7.82
C ASP A 348 8.68 20.60 -9.05
N THR A 349 9.00 19.68 -9.96
CA THR A 349 8.49 19.73 -11.34
C THR A 349 8.00 18.40 -11.89
N GLY A 350 8.11 17.31 -11.12
CA GLY A 350 7.74 15.97 -11.57
C GLY A 350 8.82 15.35 -12.43
N LEU A 351 8.50 14.91 -13.65
CA LEU A 351 9.50 14.33 -14.55
C LEU A 351 10.29 15.43 -15.26
N THR A 352 11.61 15.39 -15.17
CA THR A 352 12.53 16.39 -15.74
C THR A 352 13.49 15.77 -16.73
N LEU A 353 13.73 16.50 -17.82
CA LEU A 353 14.77 16.17 -18.78
C LEU A 353 16.14 16.58 -18.26
N PHE A 354 17.11 15.69 -18.45
CA PHE A 354 18.53 16.00 -18.37
C PHE A 354 19.25 15.41 -19.59
N THR A 355 20.42 15.94 -19.91
CA THR A 355 21.21 15.50 -21.07
C THR A 355 22.56 14.94 -20.64
N ARG A 356 23.05 13.95 -21.37
CA ARG A 356 24.41 13.44 -21.25
C ARG A 356 25.12 13.53 -22.59
N THR A 357 26.23 14.25 -22.63
CA THR A 357 27.08 14.33 -23.81
C THR A 357 28.01 13.12 -23.85
N ASP A 358 28.12 12.50 -25.02
CA ASP A 358 29.08 11.42 -25.24
C ASP A 358 30.51 12.01 -25.15
N PRO A 359 31.38 11.50 -24.26
CA PRO A 359 32.78 11.94 -24.16
C PRO A 359 33.58 11.78 -25.45
N ALA A 360 33.16 10.90 -26.36
CA ALA A 360 33.78 10.72 -27.68
C ALA A 360 33.31 11.74 -28.72
N SER A 361 32.40 12.66 -28.37
CA SER A 361 32.00 13.77 -29.23
C SER A 361 33.20 14.68 -29.52
N THR A 362 33.42 14.99 -30.80
CA THR A 362 34.53 15.85 -31.23
C THR A 362 34.27 17.32 -30.97
N VAL A 363 33.01 17.69 -30.70
CA VAL A 363 32.57 19.01 -30.24
C VAL A 363 31.56 18.92 -29.10
N ARG A 364 31.63 19.88 -28.18
CA ARG A 364 30.64 20.09 -27.13
C ARG A 364 29.53 21.02 -27.65
N LEU A 365 28.30 20.51 -27.70
CA LEU A 365 27.13 21.34 -27.96
C LEU A 365 26.85 22.19 -26.71
N GLU A 366 27.01 23.51 -26.81
CA GLU A 366 26.65 24.48 -25.76
C GLU A 366 25.14 24.79 -25.80
N LEU A 367 24.32 23.75 -25.85
CA LEU A 367 22.86 23.83 -25.83
C LEU A 367 22.35 23.18 -24.55
N ASP A 368 21.60 23.95 -23.78
CA ASP A 368 20.89 23.51 -22.59
C ASP A 368 19.46 23.16 -22.98
N LEU A 369 19.10 21.89 -22.79
CA LEU A 369 17.75 21.40 -23.00
C LEU A 369 17.09 21.22 -21.64
N ALA A 370 15.90 21.78 -21.48
CA ALA A 370 15.06 21.53 -20.31
C ALA A 370 13.65 21.17 -20.77
N ALA A 371 13.06 20.19 -20.10
CA ALA A 371 11.66 19.84 -20.23
C ALA A 371 11.16 19.34 -18.88
N GLN A 372 9.94 19.72 -18.54
CA GLN A 372 9.31 19.40 -17.27
C GLN A 372 7.90 18.88 -17.54
N TYR A 373 7.54 17.78 -16.88
CA TYR A 373 6.24 17.14 -17.01
C TYR A 373 5.69 16.86 -15.61
N PRO A 374 4.81 17.75 -15.11
CA PRO A 374 4.19 17.57 -13.80
C PRO A 374 3.38 16.27 -13.76
N VAL A 375 3.49 15.57 -12.63
CA VAL A 375 2.58 14.47 -12.32
C VAL A 375 1.24 15.03 -11.87
N ALA A 376 0.15 14.39 -12.27
CA ALA A 376 -1.16 14.74 -11.76
C ALA A 376 -2.12 13.56 -11.74
N ILE A 377 -3.14 13.72 -10.91
CA ILE A 377 -4.31 12.86 -10.87
C ILE A 377 -5.38 13.45 -11.80
N SER A 378 -6.07 12.60 -12.54
CA SER A 378 -7.21 12.94 -13.38
C SER A 378 -8.32 11.90 -13.21
N GLY A 379 -9.55 12.22 -13.61
CA GLY A 379 -10.71 11.34 -13.41
C GLY A 379 -11.31 11.44 -12.00
N ILE A 380 -12.34 10.63 -11.74
CA ILE A 380 -13.09 10.60 -10.47
C ILE A 380 -13.39 9.16 -10.07
N GLY A 381 -13.39 8.88 -8.75
CA GLY A 381 -13.66 7.54 -8.20
C GLY A 381 -12.74 6.47 -8.80
N GLU A 382 -13.31 5.33 -9.21
CA GLU A 382 -12.59 4.23 -9.87
C GLU A 382 -11.98 4.60 -11.24
N GLY A 383 -12.39 5.73 -11.81
CA GLY A 383 -11.81 6.28 -13.03
C GLY A 383 -10.58 7.18 -12.79
N GLN A 384 -10.11 7.30 -11.55
CA GLN A 384 -8.90 8.07 -11.26
C GLN A 384 -7.67 7.44 -11.93
N VAL A 385 -6.81 8.28 -12.49
CA VAL A 385 -5.56 7.86 -13.12
C VAL A 385 -4.46 8.85 -12.76
N VAL A 386 -3.29 8.32 -12.42
CA VAL A 386 -2.07 9.11 -12.27
C VAL A 386 -1.35 9.13 -13.62
N GLY A 387 -0.94 10.32 -14.06
CA GLY A 387 -0.24 10.47 -15.33
C GLY A 387 0.59 11.75 -15.37
N LEU A 388 1.23 11.97 -16.51
CA LEU A 388 1.97 13.19 -16.78
C LEU A 388 1.06 14.20 -17.49
N ARG A 389 1.28 15.48 -17.23
CA ARG A 389 0.63 16.59 -17.94
C ARG A 389 1.65 17.36 -18.77
N ASP A 390 1.15 18.10 -19.74
CA ASP A 390 1.94 19.12 -20.43
C ASP A 390 2.57 20.07 -19.41
N GLY A 391 3.90 20.22 -19.48
CA GLY A 391 4.63 21.25 -18.77
C GLY A 391 5.45 22.12 -19.72
N SER A 392 6.48 22.79 -19.21
CA SER A 392 7.33 23.69 -19.96
C SER A 392 8.51 22.96 -20.60
N GLN A 393 8.92 23.42 -21.78
CA GLN A 393 10.15 23.01 -22.44
C GLN A 393 10.91 24.26 -22.89
N SER A 394 12.24 24.16 -22.93
CA SER A 394 13.10 25.20 -23.46
C SER A 394 14.36 24.60 -24.06
N VAL A 395 14.84 25.23 -25.14
CA VAL A 395 16.17 25.02 -25.70
C VAL A 395 16.89 26.36 -25.63
N THR A 396 17.90 26.45 -24.79
CA THR A 396 18.71 27.66 -24.60
C THR A 396 20.15 27.37 -24.92
N GLY A 397 20.93 28.39 -25.25
CA GLY A 397 22.34 28.24 -25.61
C GLY A 397 22.72 29.19 -26.73
N ASP A 398 23.94 29.72 -26.64
CA ASP A 398 24.50 30.70 -27.55
C ASP A 398 25.68 30.04 -28.30
N GLY A 399 25.79 30.23 -29.62
CA GLY A 399 26.96 29.76 -30.36
C GLY A 399 26.72 29.37 -31.81
N PHE A 400 27.75 28.75 -32.41
CA PHE A 400 27.83 28.42 -33.83
C PHE A 400 26.69 27.51 -34.34
N TYR A 401 26.10 26.72 -33.45
CA TYR A 401 25.11 25.68 -33.75
C TYR A 401 23.66 26.16 -33.57
N GLU A 402 23.46 27.42 -33.14
CA GLU A 402 22.14 27.98 -32.85
C GLU A 402 21.22 27.99 -34.08
N ALA A 403 21.71 28.34 -35.27
CA ALA A 403 20.84 28.44 -36.44
C ALA A 403 20.46 27.09 -37.08
N ILE A 404 21.18 26.00 -36.77
CA ILE A 404 21.05 24.70 -37.45
C ILE A 404 20.49 23.63 -36.52
N VAL A 405 21.04 23.52 -35.30
CA VAL A 405 20.72 22.45 -34.36
C VAL A 405 19.55 22.83 -33.47
N LYS A 406 19.46 24.09 -33.02
CA LYS A 406 18.39 24.56 -32.12
C LYS A 406 16.99 24.38 -32.74
N PRO A 407 16.69 24.76 -34.01
CA PRO A 407 15.34 24.57 -34.56
C PRO A 407 14.96 23.09 -34.66
N GLN A 408 15.93 22.20 -34.90
CA GLN A 408 15.69 20.75 -34.95
C GLN A 408 15.38 20.19 -33.57
N LEU A 409 16.14 20.61 -32.55
CA LEU A 409 15.91 20.22 -31.16
C LEU A 409 14.59 20.78 -30.62
N GLU A 410 14.23 22.01 -30.98
CA GLU A 410 12.94 22.60 -30.65
C GLU A 410 11.80 21.82 -31.30
N ALA A 411 11.87 21.55 -32.61
CA ALA A 411 10.87 20.75 -33.29
C ALA A 411 10.71 19.35 -32.65
N PHE A 412 11.83 18.74 -32.25
CA PHE A 412 11.85 17.43 -31.60
C PHE A 412 11.25 17.44 -30.18
N LEU A 413 11.62 18.42 -29.35
CA LEU A 413 11.15 18.55 -27.97
C LEU A 413 9.68 18.97 -27.91
N TYR A 414 9.29 20.00 -28.68
CA TYR A 414 7.93 20.54 -28.67
C TYR A 414 6.94 19.68 -29.45
N GLY A 415 7.40 18.94 -30.47
CA GLY A 415 6.57 18.05 -31.28
C GLY A 415 6.46 16.65 -30.68
N ASP A 416 7.47 15.82 -30.98
CA ASP A 416 7.44 14.38 -30.74
C ASP A 416 7.45 14.04 -29.25
N ILE A 417 8.38 14.61 -28.47
CA ILE A 417 8.53 14.26 -27.06
C ILE A 417 7.35 14.80 -26.24
N ARG A 418 7.04 16.09 -26.35
CA ARG A 418 6.04 16.72 -25.49
C ARG A 418 4.67 16.03 -25.61
N THR A 419 4.22 15.82 -26.84
CA THR A 419 2.88 15.27 -27.11
C THR A 419 2.74 13.86 -26.56
N ASP A 420 3.74 13.01 -26.79
CA ASP A 420 3.72 11.62 -26.32
C ASP A 420 3.89 11.55 -24.80
N MET A 421 4.71 12.43 -24.20
CA MET A 421 4.91 12.47 -22.76
C MET A 421 3.64 12.94 -22.01
N ALA A 422 2.91 13.93 -22.53
CA ALA A 422 1.65 14.38 -21.92
C ALA A 422 0.51 13.33 -22.02
N GLN A 423 0.66 12.33 -22.88
CA GLN A 423 -0.26 11.20 -23.00
C GLN A 423 0.07 10.04 -22.05
N VAL A 424 1.22 10.07 -21.37
CA VAL A 424 1.60 9.03 -20.42
C VAL A 424 0.54 8.91 -19.32
N ARG A 425 -0.03 7.71 -19.22
CA ARG A 425 -0.92 7.28 -18.13
C ARG A 425 -0.27 6.08 -17.45
N MET A 426 -0.16 6.12 -16.13
CA MET A 426 0.33 5.01 -15.33
C MET A 426 -0.84 4.04 -15.07
N THR A 427 -1.35 3.44 -16.15
CA THR A 427 -2.57 2.61 -16.11
C THR A 427 -2.37 1.37 -15.24
N ALA A 428 -1.18 0.76 -15.25
CA ALA A 428 -0.88 -0.39 -14.40
C ALA A 428 -1.04 -0.07 -12.90
N LEU A 429 -0.67 1.14 -12.47
CA LEU A 429 -0.90 1.61 -11.09
C LEU A 429 -2.40 1.75 -10.80
N SER A 430 -3.11 2.35 -11.74
CA SER A 430 -4.55 2.63 -11.58
C SER A 430 -5.34 1.33 -11.54
N ASP A 431 -5.01 0.37 -12.40
CA ASP A 431 -5.61 -0.96 -12.42
C ASP A 431 -5.30 -1.71 -11.13
N LEU A 432 -4.03 -1.78 -10.71
CA LEU A 432 -3.66 -2.46 -9.48
C LEU A 432 -4.36 -1.88 -8.25
N VAL A 433 -4.35 -0.55 -8.10
CA VAL A 433 -4.75 0.11 -6.85
C VAL A 433 -6.25 0.39 -6.78
N LEU A 434 -6.88 0.74 -7.91
CA LEU A 434 -8.29 1.15 -7.92
C LEU A 434 -9.24 0.06 -8.40
N LYS A 435 -8.74 -0.96 -9.11
CA LYS A 435 -9.58 -2.05 -9.63
C LYS A 435 -9.28 -3.38 -8.96
N ASP A 436 -8.00 -3.71 -8.80
CA ASP A 436 -7.61 -5.05 -8.36
C ASP A 436 -7.41 -5.11 -6.83
N LEU A 437 -7.01 -4.01 -6.17
CA LEU A 437 -6.97 -3.88 -4.72
C LEU A 437 -8.35 -3.49 -4.17
N THR A 438 -8.90 -4.36 -3.35
CA THR A 438 -10.13 -4.11 -2.58
C THR A 438 -9.78 -4.00 -1.10
N LEU A 439 -10.31 -2.98 -0.44
CA LEU A 439 -10.20 -2.82 1.01
C LEU A 439 -11.59 -2.99 1.64
N SER A 440 -11.67 -3.58 2.83
CA SER A 440 -12.94 -3.94 3.45
C SER A 440 -13.91 -2.76 3.59
N GLY A 441 -14.91 -2.72 2.70
CA GLY A 441 -15.93 -1.67 2.59
C GLY A 441 -15.38 -0.26 2.39
N HIS A 442 -14.19 -0.13 1.79
CA HIS A 442 -13.59 1.17 1.43
C HIS A 442 -12.95 1.12 0.05
N GLY A 443 -13.08 2.23 -0.68
CA GLY A 443 -12.32 2.53 -1.89
C GLY A 443 -11.20 3.53 -1.58
N LEU A 444 -10.25 3.63 -2.49
CA LEU A 444 -9.14 4.58 -2.40
C LEU A 444 -9.46 5.80 -3.27
N LEU A 445 -9.32 6.99 -2.70
CA LEU A 445 -9.35 8.25 -3.47
C LEU A 445 -7.97 8.88 -3.45
N PHE A 446 -7.38 9.05 -4.64
CA PHE A 446 -6.14 9.77 -4.82
C PHE A 446 -6.38 11.27 -4.66
N GLU A 447 -5.58 11.93 -3.82
CA GLU A 447 -5.66 13.37 -3.58
C GLU A 447 -4.43 14.07 -4.13
N THR A 448 -3.24 13.54 -3.86
CA THR A 448 -1.97 14.14 -4.30
C THR A 448 -1.08 13.10 -4.97
N ALA A 449 -0.34 13.52 -6.00
CA ALA A 449 0.69 12.70 -6.63
C ALA A 449 1.94 13.54 -6.93
N ALA A 450 3.11 12.94 -6.71
CA ALA A 450 4.41 13.56 -6.95
C ALA A 450 5.42 12.53 -7.47
N LEU A 451 6.45 12.98 -8.19
CA LEU A 451 7.55 12.13 -8.67
C LEU A 451 8.89 12.77 -8.35
N PRO A 452 9.28 12.84 -7.07
CA PRO A 452 10.61 13.30 -6.68
C PRO A 452 11.73 12.41 -7.24
N ALA A 453 11.48 11.10 -7.29
CA ALA A 453 12.33 10.10 -7.93
C ALA A 453 11.56 8.78 -8.07
N GLU A 454 10.94 8.37 -6.97
CA GLU A 454 9.92 7.34 -6.90
C GLU A 454 8.54 8.00 -6.94
N LEU A 455 7.53 7.32 -7.48
CA LEU A 455 6.19 7.89 -7.54
C LEU A 455 5.56 7.82 -6.15
N LEU A 456 5.10 8.96 -5.65
CA LEU A 456 4.29 9.09 -4.45
C LEU A 456 2.85 9.41 -4.83
N VAL A 457 1.90 8.69 -4.25
CA VAL A 457 0.46 9.02 -4.31
C VAL A 457 -0.08 8.97 -2.89
N THR A 458 -0.79 10.00 -2.45
CA THR A 458 -1.45 10.04 -1.14
C THR A 458 -2.94 10.30 -1.28
N GLY A 459 -3.70 9.94 -0.26
CA GLY A 459 -5.10 10.28 -0.23
C GLY A 459 -5.85 9.70 0.95
N ARG A 460 -7.16 9.51 0.74
CA ARG A 460 -8.11 9.08 1.77
C ARG A 460 -8.83 7.79 1.41
N LEU A 461 -9.30 7.10 2.45
CA LEU A 461 -10.24 5.99 2.30
C LEU A 461 -11.66 6.56 2.22
N ILE A 462 -12.44 6.10 1.25
CA ILE A 462 -13.87 6.46 1.13
C ILE A 462 -14.70 5.20 1.39
N PRO A 463 -15.68 5.23 2.29
CA PRO A 463 -16.59 4.11 2.49
C PRO A 463 -17.28 3.71 1.18
N THR A 464 -17.30 2.42 0.86
CA THR A 464 -18.11 1.86 -0.23
C THR A 464 -19.48 1.43 0.30
N ALA A 465 -20.50 1.56 -0.54
CA ALA A 465 -21.90 1.30 -0.17
C ALA A 465 -22.09 -0.13 0.34
#